data_AF-A0A927T6Z7-F1
#
_entry.id   AF-A0A927T6Z7-F1
#
_cell.length_a   1.000
_cell.length_b   1.000
_cell.length_c   1.000
_cell.angle_alpha   90.00
_cell.angle_beta   90.00
_cell.angle_gamma   90.00
#
_symmetry.space_group_name_H-M   'P 1'
#
loop_
_entity.id
_entity.type
_entity.pdbx_description
1 polymer ?
#
loop_
_entity_poly.entity_id
_entity_poly.type
_entity_poly.pdbx_seq_one_letter_code
_entity_poly.pdbx_strand_id
1 'polypeptide(L)'
;MKRRDDMNEIKCPNCGKVFTIDEASYASIQKQVRDSEFSRELKERLEEAVLLAKAEKDKQITALEQRLKSAAAERDLAVREAVDAQQRTINDKEQEVSALRAKIDDMEKLAAADRDAAVNEIRMKANKKFSELQEQINRADADKALAVQAVTAEKEQAQHQHELQIMELNSRMAAMENDFKLKQQQAAEQNALILKSKDEEIAFYKDFKSRQSTKMLGETLEQHCEIAFNQIRPSAFPGAYFEKDNDASLGTKGDYIFTTLEMNSSGLCLNIAKRSADSPERIAATVFLVSTVPAATFPIRSYLIWLASACCKVCVLVFAGSKDVPPVTSSCTIVPF
;
A
#
# COMPACT_ATOMS: atom_id res chain seq x y z
N MET A 1 -141.72 95.36 -91.07
CA MET A 1 -141.73 95.32 -92.55
C MET A 1 -140.46 94.60 -92.99
N LYS A 2 -140.63 93.44 -93.63
CA LYS A 2 -139.64 92.61 -94.36
C LYS A 2 -138.32 92.23 -93.66
N ARG A 3 -138.29 90.99 -93.15
CA ARG A 3 -137.08 90.16 -93.05
C ARG A 3 -136.42 90.11 -94.44
N ARG A 4 -135.10 90.19 -94.48
CA ARG A 4 -134.29 89.84 -95.65
C ARG A 4 -133.27 88.84 -95.13
N ASP A 5 -133.62 87.56 -95.21
CA ASP A 5 -132.74 86.44 -94.94
C ASP A 5 -131.77 86.35 -96.13
N ASP A 6 -130.57 86.90 -96.00
CA ASP A 6 -129.50 86.72 -96.98
C ASP A 6 -128.82 85.36 -96.70
N MET A 7 -129.22 84.37 -97.51
CA MET A 7 -128.66 83.02 -97.53
C MET A 7 -127.29 83.06 -98.24
N ASN A 8 -126.19 82.95 -97.49
CA ASN A 8 -124.83 83.02 -98.04
C ASN A 8 -124.40 81.67 -98.65
N GLU A 9 -124.70 81.46 -99.94
CA GLU A 9 -124.23 80.30 -100.73
C GLU A 9 -122.83 80.55 -101.32
N ILE A 10 -121.86 79.68 -100.99
CA ILE A 10 -120.48 79.75 -101.49
C ILE A 10 -120.23 78.59 -102.48
N LYS A 11 -119.69 78.93 -103.66
CA LYS A 11 -119.33 77.96 -104.71
C LYS A 11 -117.88 77.53 -104.56
N CYS A 12 -117.62 76.23 -104.42
CA CYS A 12 -116.24 75.74 -104.42
C CYS A 12 -115.60 75.98 -105.80
N PRO A 13 -114.46 76.69 -105.86
CA PRO A 13 -113.79 77.02 -107.12
C PRO A 13 -113.15 75.82 -107.82
N ASN A 14 -113.11 74.63 -107.21
CA ASN A 14 -112.51 73.43 -107.79
C ASN A 14 -113.54 72.41 -108.34
N CYS A 15 -114.77 72.35 -107.82
CA CYS A 15 -115.77 71.36 -108.27
C CYS A 15 -117.18 71.90 -108.48
N GLY A 16 -117.42 73.21 -108.28
CA GLY A 16 -118.64 73.90 -108.70
C GLY A 16 -119.93 73.56 -107.94
N LYS A 17 -119.92 72.61 -106.99
CA LYS A 17 -121.08 72.33 -106.14
C LYS A 17 -121.34 73.48 -105.17
N VAL A 18 -122.60 73.93 -105.14
CA VAL A 18 -123.14 74.94 -104.22
C VAL A 18 -123.53 74.21 -102.94
N PHE A 19 -122.94 74.59 -101.82
CA PHE A 19 -123.34 74.11 -100.49
C PHE A 19 -123.70 75.29 -99.60
N THR A 20 -124.76 75.15 -98.83
CA THR A 20 -125.19 76.09 -97.81
C THR A 20 -124.44 75.78 -96.53
N ILE A 21 -123.60 76.70 -96.06
CA ILE A 21 -122.87 76.53 -94.80
C ILE A 21 -123.83 76.87 -93.67
N ASP A 22 -124.27 75.87 -92.93
CA ASP A 22 -124.93 76.05 -91.64
C ASP A 22 -123.90 76.49 -90.58
N GLU A 23 -124.34 77.28 -89.61
CA GLU A 23 -123.49 77.85 -88.55
C GLU A 23 -122.70 76.76 -87.77
N ALA A 24 -123.24 75.54 -87.70
CA ALA A 24 -122.58 74.38 -87.07
C ALA A 24 -121.43 73.80 -87.94
N SER A 25 -121.57 73.74 -89.27
CA SER A 25 -120.49 73.31 -90.18
C SER A 25 -119.35 74.34 -90.25
N TYR A 26 -119.67 75.64 -90.24
CA TYR A 26 -118.64 76.69 -90.16
C TYR A 26 -117.85 76.61 -88.85
N ALA A 27 -118.56 76.46 -87.72
CA ALA A 27 -117.93 76.29 -86.41
C ALA A 27 -117.06 75.02 -86.34
N SER A 28 -117.46 73.93 -87.01
CA SER A 28 -116.68 72.69 -87.07
C SER A 28 -115.40 72.85 -87.89
N ILE A 29 -115.45 73.51 -89.05
CA ILE A 29 -114.28 73.78 -89.90
C ILE A 29 -113.33 74.76 -89.18
N GLN A 30 -113.87 75.82 -88.57
CA GLN A 30 -113.08 76.77 -87.78
C GLN A 30 -112.40 76.08 -86.60
N LYS A 31 -113.12 75.18 -85.91
CA LYS A 31 -112.57 74.40 -84.80
C LYS A 31 -111.51 73.42 -85.27
N GLN A 32 -111.70 72.72 -86.39
CA GLN A 32 -110.70 71.81 -86.96
C GLN A 32 -109.41 72.54 -87.34
N VAL A 33 -109.51 73.69 -88.03
CA VAL A 33 -108.34 74.51 -88.39
C VAL A 33 -107.67 75.06 -87.13
N ARG A 34 -108.44 75.56 -86.16
CA ARG A 34 -107.89 76.03 -84.89
C ARG A 34 -107.20 74.93 -84.10
N ASP A 35 -107.81 73.75 -84.01
CA ASP A 35 -107.28 72.61 -83.28
C ASP A 35 -106.03 72.04 -83.97
N SER A 36 -105.98 72.02 -85.30
CA SER A 36 -104.77 71.60 -86.04
C SER A 36 -103.63 72.59 -85.93
N GLU A 37 -103.92 73.89 -86.06
CA GLU A 37 -102.93 74.97 -85.91
C GLU A 37 -102.42 75.06 -84.47
N PHE A 38 -103.30 74.94 -83.47
CA PHE A 38 -102.94 74.87 -82.06
C PHE A 38 -102.13 73.62 -81.73
N SER A 39 -102.49 72.46 -82.29
CA SER A 39 -101.72 71.22 -82.09
C SER A 39 -100.32 71.32 -82.71
N ARG A 40 -100.18 72.03 -83.83
CA ARG A 40 -98.88 72.30 -84.46
C ARG A 40 -98.03 73.23 -83.59
N GLU A 41 -98.58 74.38 -83.17
CA GLU A 41 -97.87 75.31 -82.28
C GLU A 41 -97.51 74.65 -80.94
N LEU A 42 -98.39 73.84 -80.36
CA LEU A 42 -98.13 73.09 -79.14
C LEU A 42 -97.00 72.08 -79.31
N LYS A 43 -96.93 71.39 -80.46
CA LYS A 43 -95.82 70.48 -80.78
C LYS A 43 -94.51 71.22 -80.96
N GLU A 44 -94.49 72.32 -81.69
CA GLU A 44 -93.30 73.14 -81.89
C GLU A 44 -92.77 73.69 -80.56
N ARG A 45 -93.65 74.21 -79.68
CA ARG A 45 -93.25 74.66 -78.33
C ARG A 45 -92.79 73.51 -77.45
N LEU A 46 -93.39 72.32 -77.57
CA LEU A 46 -92.94 71.14 -76.82
C LEU A 46 -91.55 70.69 -77.30
N GLU A 47 -91.30 70.67 -78.61
CA GLU A 47 -90.00 70.34 -79.19
C GLU A 47 -88.93 71.35 -78.78
N GLU A 48 -89.24 72.64 -78.81
CA GLU A 48 -88.35 73.71 -78.32
C GLU A 48 -88.05 73.56 -76.82
N ALA A 49 -89.06 73.31 -75.99
CA ALA A 49 -88.89 73.06 -74.56
C ALA A 49 -88.04 71.80 -74.29
N VAL A 50 -88.22 70.73 -75.08
CA VAL A 50 -87.42 69.50 -74.98
C VAL A 50 -85.98 69.75 -75.41
N LEU A 51 -85.74 70.52 -76.47
CA LEU A 51 -84.40 70.88 -76.92
C LEU A 51 -83.67 71.72 -75.87
N LEU A 52 -84.35 72.71 -75.28
CA LEU A 52 -83.79 73.52 -74.19
C LEU A 52 -83.49 72.67 -72.95
N ALA A 53 -84.39 71.76 -72.57
CA ALA A 53 -84.18 70.84 -71.45
C ALA A 53 -83.01 69.88 -71.70
N LYS A 54 -82.86 69.35 -72.92
CA LYS A 54 -81.71 68.52 -73.32
C LYS A 54 -80.41 69.33 -73.27
N ALA A 55 -80.38 70.52 -73.86
CA ALA A 55 -79.21 71.38 -73.83
C ALA A 55 -78.78 71.76 -72.40
N GLU A 56 -79.74 71.99 -71.50
CA GLU A 56 -79.45 72.26 -70.09
C GLU A 56 -78.90 71.02 -69.37
N LYS A 57 -79.42 69.83 -69.69
CA LYS A 57 -78.89 68.56 -69.18
C LYS A 57 -77.50 68.25 -69.70
N ASP A 58 -77.24 68.50 -70.99
CA ASP A 58 -75.93 68.30 -71.59
C ASP A 58 -74.89 69.25 -70.96
N LYS A 59 -75.26 70.52 -70.72
CA LYS A 59 -74.41 71.45 -69.94
C LYS A 59 -74.12 70.91 -68.54
N GLN A 60 -75.13 70.41 -67.82
CA GLN A 60 -74.95 69.81 -66.50
C GLN A 60 -74.01 68.60 -66.54
N ILE A 61 -74.17 67.72 -67.54
CA ILE A 61 -73.30 66.56 -67.74
C ILE A 61 -71.86 67.01 -68.00
N THR A 62 -71.63 67.95 -68.93
CA THR A 62 -70.28 68.45 -69.22
C THR A 62 -69.61 69.10 -68.00
N ALA A 63 -70.37 69.83 -67.18
CA ALA A 63 -69.86 70.44 -65.96
C ALA A 63 -69.51 69.38 -64.90
N LEU A 64 -70.32 68.34 -64.76
CA LEU A 64 -70.05 67.21 -63.87
C LEU A 64 -68.84 66.39 -64.35
N GLU A 65 -68.72 66.13 -65.65
CA GLU A 65 -67.57 65.44 -66.23
C GLU A 65 -66.27 66.23 -66.03
N GLN A 66 -66.29 67.55 -66.21
CA GLN A 66 -65.14 68.41 -65.91
C GLN A 66 -64.76 68.36 -64.43
N ARG A 67 -65.74 68.44 -63.52
CA ARG A 67 -65.51 68.31 -62.07
C ARG A 67 -64.96 66.94 -61.69
N LEU A 68 -65.43 65.87 -62.32
CA LEU A 68 -64.92 64.51 -62.09
C LEU A 68 -63.48 64.38 -62.59
N LYS A 69 -63.17 64.93 -63.77
CA LYS A 69 -61.79 64.94 -64.31
C LYS A 69 -60.83 65.73 -63.43
N SER A 70 -61.23 66.91 -62.94
CA SER A 70 -60.39 67.70 -62.03
C SER A 70 -60.18 66.99 -60.70
N ALA A 71 -61.24 66.45 -60.10
CA ALA A 71 -61.14 65.70 -58.85
C ALA A 71 -60.31 64.41 -58.99
N ALA A 72 -60.36 63.74 -60.13
CA ALA A 72 -59.50 62.59 -60.43
C ALA A 72 -58.03 63.00 -60.54
N ALA A 73 -57.73 64.08 -61.26
CA ALA A 73 -56.37 64.61 -61.39
C ALA A 73 -55.78 65.06 -60.04
N GLU A 74 -56.59 65.70 -59.19
CA GLU A 74 -56.20 66.09 -57.83
C GLU A 74 -55.90 64.86 -56.96
N ARG A 75 -56.73 63.81 -57.03
CA ARG A 75 -56.46 62.55 -56.32
C ARG A 75 -55.19 61.87 -56.81
N ASP A 76 -54.99 61.78 -58.12
CA ASP A 76 -53.79 61.15 -58.69
C ASP A 76 -52.52 61.89 -58.27
N LEU A 77 -52.57 63.23 -58.21
CA LEU A 77 -51.46 64.04 -57.71
C LEU A 77 -51.21 63.78 -56.22
N ALA A 78 -52.25 63.80 -55.39
CA ALA A 78 -52.12 63.55 -53.95
C ALA A 78 -51.57 62.14 -53.66
N VAL A 79 -51.97 61.13 -54.43
CA VAL A 79 -51.45 59.77 -54.32
C VAL A 79 -49.98 59.71 -54.72
N ARG A 80 -49.58 60.37 -55.82
CA ARG A 80 -48.16 60.42 -56.24
C ARG A 80 -47.28 61.09 -55.20
N GLU A 81 -47.70 62.24 -54.67
CA GLU A 81 -46.96 62.96 -53.64
C GLU A 81 -46.81 62.12 -52.36
N ALA A 82 -47.87 61.40 -51.95
CA ALA A 82 -47.81 60.48 -50.81
C ALA A 82 -46.86 59.30 -51.05
N VAL A 83 -46.90 58.70 -52.24
CA VAL A 83 -46.00 57.60 -52.63
C VAL A 83 -44.55 58.07 -52.68
N ASP A 84 -44.27 59.23 -53.27
CA ASP A 84 -42.93 59.80 -53.34
C ASP A 84 -42.37 60.14 -51.95
N ALA A 85 -43.20 60.72 -51.08
CA ALA A 85 -42.83 61.00 -49.69
C ALA A 85 -42.50 59.71 -48.93
N GLN A 86 -43.30 58.66 -49.13
CA GLN A 86 -43.07 57.36 -48.50
C GLN A 86 -41.83 56.66 -49.07
N GLN A 87 -41.58 56.76 -50.37
CA GLN A 87 -40.39 56.20 -51.01
C GLN A 87 -39.11 56.88 -50.50
N ARG A 88 -39.11 58.20 -50.30
CA ARG A 88 -37.98 58.91 -49.67
C ARG A 88 -37.71 58.39 -48.27
N THR A 89 -38.76 58.24 -47.46
CA THR A 89 -38.65 57.72 -46.10
C THR A 89 -38.12 56.28 -46.07
N ILE A 90 -38.53 55.44 -47.02
CA ILE A 90 -38.01 54.07 -47.17
C ILE A 90 -36.53 54.10 -47.51
N ASN A 91 -36.14 54.89 -48.52
CA ASN A 91 -34.74 55.00 -48.93
C ASN A 91 -33.83 55.51 -47.79
N ASP A 92 -34.28 56.50 -47.03
CA ASP A 92 -33.54 57.04 -45.88
C ASP A 92 -33.36 55.98 -44.78
N LYS A 93 -34.43 55.22 -44.47
CA LYS A 93 -34.38 54.12 -43.51
C LYS A 93 -33.52 52.95 -44.01
N GLU A 94 -33.55 52.64 -45.29
CA GLU A 94 -32.70 51.61 -45.88
C GLU A 94 -31.21 51.98 -45.80
N GLN A 95 -30.89 53.26 -46.03
CA GLN A 95 -29.54 53.77 -45.83
C GLN A 95 -29.12 53.67 -44.35
N GLU A 96 -29.97 54.08 -43.42
CA GLU A 96 -29.69 53.97 -41.99
C GLU A 96 -29.49 52.52 -41.54
N VAL A 97 -30.36 51.59 -41.99
CA VAL A 97 -30.24 50.16 -41.70
C VAL A 97 -28.94 49.59 -42.28
N SER A 98 -28.56 49.98 -43.50
CA SER A 98 -27.30 49.54 -44.11
C SER A 98 -26.08 50.04 -43.33
N ALA A 99 -26.11 51.29 -42.86
CA ALA A 99 -25.02 51.88 -42.07
C ALA A 99 -24.92 51.24 -40.67
N LEU A 100 -26.07 50.96 -40.03
CA LEU A 100 -26.10 50.28 -38.74
C LEU A 100 -25.61 48.84 -38.85
N ARG A 101 -25.98 48.10 -39.91
CA ARG A 101 -25.48 46.75 -40.17
C ARG A 101 -23.96 46.75 -40.35
N ALA A 102 -23.41 47.67 -41.14
CA ALA A 102 -21.96 47.79 -41.30
C ALA A 102 -21.25 48.06 -39.97
N LYS A 103 -21.79 48.94 -39.13
CA LYS A 103 -21.24 49.20 -37.79
C LYS A 103 -21.29 47.97 -36.88
N ILE A 104 -22.38 47.21 -36.92
CA ILE A 104 -22.50 45.96 -36.15
C ILE A 104 -21.45 44.95 -36.62
N ASP A 105 -21.30 44.75 -37.93
CA ASP A 105 -20.31 43.82 -38.49
C ASP A 105 -18.87 44.22 -38.09
N ASP A 106 -18.56 45.52 -38.10
CA ASP A 106 -17.24 46.01 -37.70
C ASP A 106 -17.00 45.85 -36.19
N MET A 107 -18.01 46.12 -35.36
CA MET A 107 -17.94 45.88 -33.91
C MET A 107 -17.80 44.39 -33.59
N GLU A 108 -18.49 43.51 -34.30
CA GLU A 108 -18.39 42.07 -34.13
C GLU A 108 -17.00 41.54 -34.53
N LYS A 109 -16.42 42.04 -35.63
CA LYS A 109 -15.06 41.71 -36.04
C LYS A 109 -14.02 42.17 -35.03
N LEU A 110 -14.14 43.40 -34.52
CA LEU A 110 -13.26 43.92 -33.47
C LEU A 110 -13.38 43.09 -32.19
N ALA A 111 -14.60 42.81 -31.74
CA ALA A 111 -14.83 41.98 -30.56
C ALA A 111 -14.33 40.54 -30.74
N ALA A 112 -14.41 39.96 -31.95
CA ALA A 112 -13.82 38.66 -32.26
C ALA A 112 -12.29 38.70 -32.20
N ALA A 113 -11.66 39.71 -32.80
CA ALA A 113 -10.21 39.88 -32.76
C ALA A 113 -9.67 40.08 -31.34
N ASP A 114 -10.37 40.87 -30.51
CA ASP A 114 -10.00 41.08 -29.10
C ASP A 114 -10.14 39.78 -28.28
N ARG A 115 -11.22 39.01 -28.51
CA ARG A 115 -11.39 37.70 -27.88
C ARG A 115 -10.28 36.73 -28.30
N ASP A 116 -9.93 36.67 -29.57
CA ASP A 116 -8.88 35.79 -30.07
C ASP A 116 -7.51 36.18 -29.52
N ALA A 117 -7.21 37.49 -29.40
CA ALA A 117 -6.00 37.98 -28.77
C ALA A 117 -5.92 37.58 -27.29
N ALA A 118 -7.00 37.77 -26.53
CA ALA A 118 -7.07 37.38 -25.12
C ALA A 118 -6.92 35.86 -24.92
N VAL A 119 -7.59 35.06 -25.76
CA VAL A 119 -7.48 33.59 -25.73
C VAL A 119 -6.05 33.15 -26.05
N ASN A 120 -5.40 33.75 -27.05
CA ASN A 120 -4.02 33.44 -27.39
C ASN A 120 -3.04 33.82 -26.27
N GLU A 121 -3.26 34.94 -25.59
CA GLU A 121 -2.43 35.32 -24.43
C GLU A 121 -2.57 34.32 -23.27
N ILE A 122 -3.81 33.93 -22.94
CA ILE A 122 -4.09 32.91 -21.92
C ILE A 122 -3.43 31.58 -22.31
N ARG A 123 -3.54 31.17 -23.57
CA ARG A 123 -2.93 29.94 -24.09
C ARG A 123 -1.41 29.97 -24.01
N MET A 124 -0.77 31.10 -24.34
CA MET A 124 0.68 31.25 -24.21
C MET A 124 1.12 31.17 -22.75
N LYS A 125 0.41 31.84 -21.82
CA LYS A 125 0.70 31.77 -20.39
C LYS A 125 0.52 30.35 -19.83
N ALA A 126 -0.53 29.65 -20.25
CA ALA A 126 -0.77 28.27 -19.86
C ALA A 126 0.33 27.34 -20.39
N ASN A 127 0.72 27.46 -21.66
CA ASN A 127 1.80 26.66 -22.24
C ASN A 127 3.15 26.89 -21.56
N LYS A 128 3.49 28.14 -21.20
CA LYS A 128 4.71 28.44 -20.44
C LYS A 128 4.71 27.75 -19.09
N LYS A 129 3.63 27.90 -18.30
CA LYS A 129 3.48 27.22 -17.01
C LYS A 129 3.52 25.71 -17.14
N PHE A 130 2.90 25.15 -18.18
CA PHE A 130 2.93 23.71 -18.44
C PHE A 130 4.36 23.22 -18.71
N SER A 131 5.12 23.94 -19.55
CA SER A 131 6.52 23.64 -19.81
C SER A 131 7.39 23.73 -18.54
N GLU A 132 7.19 24.78 -17.74
CA GLU A 132 7.92 24.98 -16.48
C GLU A 132 7.60 23.87 -15.46
N LEU A 133 6.33 23.51 -15.30
CA LEU A 133 5.92 22.41 -14.42
C LEU A 133 6.44 21.06 -14.91
N GLN A 134 6.41 20.81 -16.22
CA GLN A 134 6.95 19.59 -16.79
C GLN A 134 8.46 19.46 -16.53
N GLU A 135 9.20 20.56 -16.65
CA GLU A 135 10.63 20.58 -16.34
C GLU A 135 10.89 20.34 -14.85
N GLN A 136 10.09 20.93 -13.95
CA GLN A 136 10.19 20.69 -12.51
C GLN A 136 9.91 19.23 -12.15
N ILE A 137 8.88 18.62 -12.76
CA ILE A 137 8.57 17.20 -12.58
C ILE A 137 9.74 16.34 -13.04
N ASN A 138 10.26 16.58 -14.25
CA ASN A 138 11.38 15.80 -14.79
C ASN A 138 12.65 15.93 -13.92
N ARG A 139 12.94 17.13 -13.39
CA ARG A 139 14.05 17.36 -12.45
C ARG A 139 13.82 16.60 -11.14
N ALA A 140 12.64 16.71 -10.55
CA ALA A 140 12.31 16.02 -9.31
C ALA A 140 12.34 14.48 -9.46
N ASP A 141 11.92 13.95 -10.61
CA ASP A 141 11.98 12.52 -10.91
C ASP A 141 13.41 12.04 -11.14
N ALA A 142 14.25 12.86 -11.81
CA ALA A 142 15.68 12.57 -11.95
C ALA A 142 16.40 12.58 -10.58
N ASP A 143 16.13 13.58 -9.73
CA ASP A 143 16.70 13.67 -8.40
C ASP A 143 16.28 12.48 -7.51
N LYS A 144 15.00 12.09 -7.57
CA LYS A 144 14.51 10.89 -6.88
C LYS A 144 15.16 9.62 -7.41
N ALA A 145 15.31 9.48 -8.73
CA ALA A 145 15.96 8.31 -9.33
C ALA A 145 17.43 8.20 -8.88
N LEU A 146 18.15 9.33 -8.85
CA LEU A 146 19.53 9.39 -8.35
C LEU A 146 19.61 9.05 -6.86
N ALA A 147 18.70 9.59 -6.03
CA ALA A 147 18.66 9.29 -4.60
C ALA A 147 18.35 7.81 -4.34
N VAL A 148 17.39 7.23 -5.07
CA VAL A 148 17.07 5.80 -4.97
C VAL A 148 18.28 4.97 -5.40
N GLN A 149 18.93 5.31 -6.52
CA GLN A 149 20.10 4.59 -7.01
C GLN A 149 21.28 4.64 -6.03
N ALA A 150 21.52 5.78 -5.39
CA ALA A 150 22.55 5.93 -4.37
C ALA A 150 22.26 5.02 -3.16
N VAL A 151 21.03 5.06 -2.63
CA VAL A 151 20.64 4.23 -1.48
C VAL A 151 20.67 2.74 -1.83
N THR A 152 20.26 2.34 -3.03
CA THR A 152 20.33 0.94 -3.45
C THR A 152 21.77 0.48 -3.61
N ALA A 153 22.65 1.30 -4.18
CA ALA A 153 24.06 0.97 -4.33
C ALA A 153 24.77 0.84 -2.96
N GLU A 154 24.50 1.74 -2.02
CA GLU A 154 25.01 1.65 -0.64
C GLU A 154 24.53 0.38 0.05
N LYS A 155 23.24 0.05 -0.10
CA LYS A 155 22.67 -1.19 0.47
C LYS A 155 23.29 -2.43 -0.14
N GLU A 156 23.48 -2.48 -1.45
CA GLU A 156 24.11 -3.60 -2.15
C GLU A 156 25.57 -3.78 -1.70
N GLN A 157 26.32 -2.68 -1.55
CA GLN A 157 27.68 -2.73 -1.02
C GLN A 157 27.72 -3.25 0.42
N ALA A 158 26.83 -2.78 1.30
CA ALA A 158 26.73 -3.25 2.68
C ALA A 158 26.36 -4.74 2.75
N GLN A 159 25.39 -5.17 1.92
CA GLN A 159 25.01 -6.58 1.82
C GLN A 159 26.18 -7.44 1.36
N HIS A 160 26.92 -7.00 0.34
CA HIS A 160 28.10 -7.71 -0.14
C HIS A 160 29.19 -7.82 0.95
N GLN A 161 29.45 -6.75 1.70
CA GLN A 161 30.39 -6.79 2.83
C GLN A 161 29.93 -7.77 3.93
N HIS A 162 28.65 -7.78 4.27
CA HIS A 162 28.11 -8.74 5.24
C HIS A 162 28.20 -10.18 4.74
N GLU A 163 27.97 -10.43 3.45
CA GLU A 163 28.10 -11.76 2.86
C GLU A 163 29.54 -12.27 2.90
N LEU A 164 30.53 -11.40 2.62
CA LEU A 164 31.95 -11.71 2.77
C LEU A 164 32.32 -12.03 4.23
N GLN A 165 31.83 -11.25 5.19
CA GLN A 165 32.06 -11.51 6.62
C GLN A 165 31.44 -12.84 7.07
N ILE A 166 30.22 -13.14 6.62
CA ILE A 166 29.56 -14.41 6.90
C ILE A 166 30.37 -15.57 6.32
N MET A 167 30.84 -15.45 5.08
CA MET A 167 31.68 -16.47 4.44
C MET A 167 32.99 -16.69 5.20
N GLU A 168 33.67 -15.62 5.61
CA GLU A 168 34.90 -15.69 6.39
C GLU A 168 34.67 -16.35 7.77
N LEU A 169 33.64 -15.92 8.49
CA LEU A 169 33.29 -16.50 9.80
C LEU A 169 32.92 -17.97 9.67
N ASN A 170 32.14 -18.35 8.66
CA ASN A 170 31.78 -19.75 8.41
C ASN A 170 33.02 -20.60 8.09
N SER A 171 33.94 -20.08 7.28
CA SER A 171 35.22 -20.74 6.98
C SER A 171 36.06 -20.93 8.26
N ARG A 172 36.17 -19.89 9.09
CA ARG A 172 36.88 -19.95 10.37
C ARG A 172 36.24 -20.93 11.35
N MET A 173 34.91 -20.96 11.44
CA MET A 173 34.18 -21.90 12.27
C MET A 173 34.42 -23.34 11.81
N ALA A 174 34.35 -23.61 10.50
CA ALA A 174 34.65 -24.93 9.94
C ALA A 174 36.10 -25.37 10.21
N ALA A 175 37.07 -24.46 10.10
CA ALA A 175 38.46 -24.74 10.43
C ALA A 175 38.63 -25.08 11.92
N MET A 176 38.04 -24.27 12.81
CA MET A 176 38.07 -24.53 14.26
C MET A 176 37.38 -25.85 14.64
N GLU A 177 36.26 -26.18 14.00
CA GLU A 177 35.56 -27.43 14.23
C GLU A 177 36.40 -28.64 13.78
N ASN A 178 37.07 -28.54 12.63
CA ASN A 178 37.99 -29.58 12.15
C ASN A 178 39.21 -29.73 13.06
N ASP A 179 39.82 -28.63 13.51
CA ASP A 179 40.93 -28.65 14.47
C ASP A 179 40.53 -29.27 15.80
N PHE A 180 39.33 -28.96 16.30
CA PHE A 180 38.80 -29.54 17.52
C PHE A 180 38.55 -31.04 17.37
N LYS A 181 37.93 -31.47 16.26
CA LYS A 181 37.74 -32.90 15.93
C LYS A 181 39.08 -33.63 15.84
N LEU A 182 40.09 -33.04 15.21
CA LEU A 182 41.42 -33.64 15.12
C LEU A 182 42.07 -33.78 16.50
N LYS A 183 42.01 -32.76 17.35
CA LYS A 183 42.51 -32.83 18.73
C LYS A 183 41.78 -33.88 19.56
N GLN A 184 40.45 -33.97 19.40
CA GLN A 184 39.65 -34.98 20.08
C GLN A 184 40.05 -36.40 19.64
N GLN A 185 40.24 -36.62 18.34
CA GLN A 185 40.71 -37.90 17.79
C GLN A 185 42.11 -38.25 18.29
N GLN A 186 43.05 -37.30 18.25
CA GLN A 186 44.41 -37.48 18.76
C GLN A 186 44.41 -37.85 20.26
N ALA A 187 43.63 -37.14 21.08
CA ALA A 187 43.50 -37.45 22.50
C ALA A 187 42.86 -38.84 22.73
N ALA A 188 41.84 -39.20 21.95
CA ALA A 188 41.22 -40.52 22.03
C ALA A 188 42.20 -41.64 21.65
N GLU A 189 43.01 -41.44 20.60
CA GLU A 189 44.04 -42.38 20.16
C GLU A 189 45.16 -42.52 21.21
N GLN A 190 45.66 -41.40 21.76
CA GLN A 190 46.64 -41.42 22.84
C GLN A 190 46.14 -42.16 24.08
N ASN A 191 44.90 -41.90 24.50
CA ASN A 191 44.28 -42.61 25.61
C ASN A 191 44.13 -44.11 25.32
N ALA A 192 43.72 -44.47 24.09
CA ALA A 192 43.62 -45.86 23.68
C ALA A 192 44.98 -46.58 23.70
N LEU A 193 46.07 -45.90 23.30
CA LEU A 193 47.44 -46.44 23.37
C LEU A 193 47.90 -46.62 24.83
N ILE A 194 47.64 -45.64 25.70
CA ILE A 194 47.97 -45.72 27.12
C ILE A 194 47.20 -46.87 27.77
N LEU A 195 45.91 -47.02 27.48
CA LEU A 195 45.09 -48.12 28.00
C LEU A 195 45.64 -49.47 27.56
N LYS A 196 45.99 -49.64 26.27
CA LYS A 196 46.63 -50.87 25.77
C LYS A 196 47.94 -51.18 26.51
N SER A 197 48.81 -50.19 26.66
CA SER A 197 50.08 -50.37 27.40
C SER A 197 49.86 -50.75 28.87
N LYS A 198 48.84 -50.16 29.52
CA LYS A 198 48.46 -50.51 30.90
C LYS A 198 47.82 -51.89 31.00
N ASP A 199 47.02 -52.30 30.03
CA ASP A 199 46.45 -53.65 29.96
C ASP A 199 47.54 -54.71 29.74
N GLU A 200 48.55 -54.42 28.91
CA GLU A 200 49.73 -55.26 28.72
C GLU A 200 50.54 -55.39 30.02
N GLU A 201 50.76 -54.27 30.73
CA GLU A 201 51.44 -54.24 32.04
C GLU A 201 50.66 -55.06 33.08
N ILE A 202 49.33 -54.88 33.14
CA ILE A 202 48.45 -55.67 34.02
C ILE A 202 48.49 -57.15 33.64
N ALA A 203 48.47 -57.50 32.36
CA ALA A 203 48.55 -58.88 31.89
C ALA A 203 49.88 -59.53 32.30
N PHE A 204 51.00 -58.81 32.14
CA PHE A 204 52.31 -59.24 32.59
C PHE A 204 52.33 -59.48 34.11
N TYR A 205 51.85 -58.54 34.91
CA TYR A 205 51.81 -58.70 36.38
C TYR A 205 50.85 -59.82 36.83
N LYS A 206 49.73 -60.04 36.12
CA LYS A 206 48.83 -61.17 36.37
C LYS A 206 49.52 -62.50 36.09
N ASP A 207 50.21 -62.64 34.97
CA ASP A 207 50.98 -63.84 34.64
C ASP A 207 52.13 -64.05 35.64
N PHE A 208 52.90 -63.00 35.95
CA PHE A 208 53.99 -63.04 36.94
C PHE A 208 53.49 -63.47 38.33
N LYS A 209 52.36 -62.92 38.79
CA LYS A 209 51.72 -63.34 40.05
C LYS A 209 51.25 -64.80 39.99
N SER A 210 50.70 -65.25 38.87
CA SER A 210 50.24 -66.63 38.72
C SER A 210 51.39 -67.66 38.74
N ARG A 211 52.56 -67.28 38.22
CA ARG A 211 53.77 -68.12 38.23
C ARG A 211 54.46 -68.17 39.60
N GLN A 212 54.27 -67.16 40.45
CA GLN A 212 54.73 -67.22 41.83
C GLN A 212 53.83 -68.17 42.64
N SER A 213 54.32 -69.38 42.89
CA SER A 213 53.66 -70.30 43.82
C SER A 213 53.61 -69.67 45.22
N THR A 214 52.44 -69.68 45.85
CA THR A 214 52.26 -69.25 47.25
C THR A 214 53.19 -70.00 48.22
N LYS A 215 53.69 -71.18 47.80
CA LYS A 215 54.70 -71.95 48.51
C LYS A 215 56.07 -71.26 48.50
N MET A 216 56.51 -70.70 47.37
CA MET A 216 57.78 -69.96 47.29
C MET A 216 57.76 -68.69 48.15
N LEU A 217 56.62 -67.99 48.20
CA LEU A 217 56.44 -66.83 49.08
C LEU A 217 56.46 -67.23 50.57
N GLY A 218 55.86 -68.37 50.92
CA GLY A 218 55.94 -68.93 52.27
C GLY A 218 57.37 -69.31 52.67
N GLU A 219 58.08 -70.03 51.81
CA GLU A 219 59.46 -70.49 52.06
C GLU A 219 60.45 -69.32 52.18
N THR A 220 60.31 -68.28 51.35
CA THR A 220 61.14 -67.06 51.46
C THR A 220 60.84 -66.25 52.70
N LEU A 221 59.58 -66.17 53.13
CA LEU A 221 59.21 -65.52 54.39
C LEU A 221 59.77 -66.30 55.60
N GLU A 222 59.67 -67.62 55.58
CA GLU A 222 60.24 -68.51 56.60
C GLU A 222 61.76 -68.31 56.73
N GLN A 223 62.50 -68.33 55.61
CA GLN A 223 63.93 -68.03 55.58
C GLN A 223 64.26 -66.62 56.12
N HIS A 224 63.44 -65.62 55.77
CA HIS A 224 63.64 -64.26 56.27
C HIS A 224 63.50 -64.19 57.80
N CYS A 225 62.47 -64.84 58.36
CA CYS A 225 62.28 -64.92 59.81
C CYS A 225 63.45 -65.65 60.51
N GLU A 226 63.97 -66.72 59.91
CA GLU A 226 65.12 -67.47 60.44
C GLU A 226 66.40 -66.63 60.48
N ILE A 227 66.70 -65.91 59.38
CA ILE A 227 67.87 -65.02 59.30
C ILE A 227 67.76 -63.89 60.33
N ALA A 228 66.59 -63.25 60.41
CA ALA A 228 66.36 -62.16 61.36
C ALA A 228 66.53 -62.63 62.82
N PHE A 229 66.06 -63.83 63.15
CA PHE A 229 66.26 -64.41 64.47
C PHE A 229 67.74 -64.68 64.76
N ASN A 230 68.46 -65.33 63.83
CA ASN A 230 69.88 -65.65 64.02
C ASN A 230 70.77 -64.40 64.11
N GLN A 231 70.34 -63.26 63.58
CA GLN A 231 71.03 -61.98 63.79
C GLN A 231 70.93 -61.47 65.24
N ILE A 232 69.78 -61.64 65.89
CA ILE A 232 69.55 -61.18 67.28
C ILE A 232 69.97 -62.24 68.31
N ARG A 233 70.00 -63.52 67.92
CA ARG A 233 70.35 -64.66 68.77
C ARG A 233 71.64 -64.45 69.61
N PRO A 234 72.79 -64.01 69.07
CA PRO A 234 74.03 -63.92 69.84
C PRO A 234 73.99 -62.87 70.95
N SER A 235 73.17 -61.82 70.79
CA SER A 235 73.12 -60.69 71.73
C SER A 235 72.02 -60.83 72.79
N ALA A 236 70.86 -61.39 72.42
CA ALA A 236 69.71 -61.49 73.32
C ALA A 236 69.44 -62.91 73.84
N PHE A 237 69.82 -63.97 73.09
CA PHE A 237 69.49 -65.35 73.43
C PHE A 237 70.64 -66.34 73.11
N PRO A 238 71.76 -66.31 73.87
CA PRO A 238 72.99 -67.03 73.51
C PRO A 238 72.83 -68.56 73.43
N GLY A 239 71.94 -69.12 74.27
CA GLY A 239 71.65 -70.56 74.34
C GLY A 239 70.41 -71.00 73.57
N ALA A 240 69.83 -70.14 72.72
CA ALA A 240 68.60 -70.45 72.01
C ALA A 240 68.84 -70.91 70.57
N TYR A 241 68.00 -71.82 70.06
CA TYR A 241 67.95 -72.20 68.65
C TYR A 241 66.54 -71.98 68.08
N PHE A 242 66.48 -71.54 66.83
CA PHE A 242 65.26 -71.35 66.07
C PHE A 242 65.45 -72.02 64.72
N GLU A 243 64.86 -73.19 64.56
CA GLU A 243 65.00 -74.03 63.38
C GLU A 243 63.65 -74.62 63.01
N LYS A 244 63.52 -75.03 61.75
CA LYS A 244 62.37 -75.75 61.25
C LYS A 244 62.39 -77.17 61.82
N ASP A 245 61.32 -77.56 62.51
CA ASP A 245 61.19 -78.92 63.02
C ASP A 245 61.16 -79.93 61.87
N ASN A 246 62.13 -80.85 61.86
CA ASN A 246 62.25 -81.93 60.88
C ASN A 246 61.86 -83.30 61.46
N ASP A 247 61.33 -83.37 62.69
CA ASP A 247 60.80 -84.62 63.26
C ASP A 247 59.40 -84.92 62.69
N ALA A 248 59.36 -85.28 61.41
CA ALA A 248 58.16 -85.61 60.64
C ALA A 248 57.61 -87.02 60.94
N SER A 249 57.72 -87.49 62.19
CA SER A 249 57.30 -88.84 62.60
C SER A 249 55.78 -89.03 62.66
N LEU A 250 54.97 -87.96 62.56
CA LEU A 250 53.49 -88.00 62.55
C LEU A 250 52.79 -87.13 61.47
N GLY A 251 53.49 -86.66 60.43
CA GLY A 251 52.86 -86.07 59.23
C GLY A 251 52.25 -84.67 59.39
N THR A 252 52.44 -83.99 60.52
CA THR A 252 52.08 -82.58 60.70
C THR A 252 53.20 -81.66 60.22
N LYS A 253 52.81 -80.57 59.53
CA LYS A 253 53.67 -79.51 58.99
C LYS A 253 54.70 -79.06 60.04
N GLY A 254 55.98 -79.14 59.72
CA GLY A 254 57.06 -78.73 60.62
C GLY A 254 56.97 -77.24 60.95
N ASP A 255 56.61 -76.95 62.19
CA ASP A 255 56.59 -75.59 62.73
C ASP A 255 58.02 -75.17 63.10
N TYR A 256 58.29 -73.87 63.07
CA TYR A 256 59.57 -73.35 63.59
C TYR A 256 59.58 -73.44 65.11
N ILE A 257 60.55 -74.13 65.68
CA ILE A 257 60.69 -74.33 67.12
C ILE A 257 61.73 -73.38 67.67
N PHE A 258 61.36 -72.62 68.69
CA PHE A 258 62.27 -71.84 69.53
C PHE A 258 62.54 -72.59 70.84
N THR A 259 63.80 -72.91 71.12
CA THR A 259 64.20 -73.58 72.37
C THR A 259 65.32 -72.81 73.05
N THR A 260 65.32 -72.70 74.38
CA THR A 260 66.33 -71.98 75.19
C THR A 260 66.97 -72.92 76.21
N LEU A 261 68.30 -72.94 76.30
CA LEU A 261 69.06 -73.63 77.36
C LEU A 261 69.38 -72.65 78.51
N GLU A 262 68.81 -72.85 79.70
CA GLU A 262 69.23 -72.16 80.93
C GLU A 262 69.97 -73.11 81.89
N MET A 263 71.16 -72.71 82.35
CA MET A 263 71.95 -73.43 83.37
C MET A 263 71.66 -72.87 84.77
N ASN A 264 70.99 -73.64 85.63
CA ASN A 264 70.98 -73.41 87.08
C ASN A 264 72.03 -74.32 87.77
N SER A 265 72.60 -73.81 88.86
CA SER A 265 73.82 -74.26 89.57
C SER A 265 73.72 -75.61 90.32
N SER A 266 73.06 -76.61 89.76
CA SER A 266 73.10 -78.02 90.15
C SER A 266 72.70 -78.84 88.92
N GLY A 267 73.64 -79.58 88.32
CA GLY A 267 73.52 -80.17 86.97
C GLY A 267 72.22 -80.95 86.67
N LEU A 268 71.20 -80.23 86.19
CA LEU A 268 69.99 -80.75 85.58
C LEU A 268 69.58 -79.81 84.44
N CYS A 269 69.55 -80.30 83.20
CA CYS A 269 69.09 -79.53 82.04
C CYS A 269 67.55 -79.50 82.03
N LEU A 270 66.96 -78.31 82.18
CA LEU A 270 65.51 -78.12 82.07
C LEU A 270 65.15 -77.73 80.63
N ASN A 271 64.52 -78.65 79.89
CA ASN A 271 63.94 -78.35 78.57
C ASN A 271 62.59 -77.65 78.75
N ILE A 272 62.52 -76.35 78.45
CA ILE A 272 61.25 -75.63 78.33
C ILE A 272 60.92 -75.53 76.83
N ALA A 273 60.20 -76.53 76.31
CA ALA A 273 59.56 -76.45 75.00
C ALA A 273 58.23 -75.70 75.17
N LYS A 274 58.19 -74.42 74.83
CA LYS A 274 56.93 -73.67 74.76
C LYS A 274 56.23 -74.04 73.45
N ARG A 275 55.46 -75.14 73.47
CA ARG A 275 54.51 -75.43 72.39
C ARG A 275 53.47 -74.31 72.38
N SER A 276 53.34 -73.61 71.26
CA SER A 276 52.28 -72.63 71.05
C SER A 276 50.93 -73.36 70.92
N ALA A 277 50.36 -73.72 72.06
CA ALA A 277 48.98 -74.16 72.17
C ALA A 277 48.37 -73.48 73.40
N ASP A 278 48.15 -72.17 73.31
CA ASP A 278 46.84 -71.56 73.56
C ASP A 278 46.90 -70.03 73.35
N SER A 279 45.78 -69.57 72.79
CA SER A 279 45.22 -68.23 72.51
C SER A 279 45.71 -66.98 73.31
N PRO A 280 45.34 -65.75 72.85
CA PRO A 280 46.05 -64.49 73.05
C PRO A 280 45.85 -63.90 74.46
N GLU A 281 46.62 -62.87 74.79
CA GLU A 281 46.63 -62.11 76.06
C GLU A 281 47.60 -62.61 77.13
N ARG A 282 48.86 -62.13 77.07
CA ARG A 282 49.67 -61.65 78.21
C ARG A 282 51.11 -61.37 77.81
N ILE A 283 51.36 -60.32 77.02
CA ILE A 283 52.55 -59.45 77.18
C ILE A 283 52.12 -58.02 76.81
N ALA A 284 51.27 -57.43 77.63
CA ALA A 284 51.30 -56.00 77.85
C ALA A 284 52.23 -55.78 79.05
N ALA A 285 53.44 -55.28 78.82
CA ALA A 285 54.22 -54.44 79.74
C ALA A 285 55.70 -54.37 79.29
N THR A 286 56.04 -53.19 78.79
CA THR A 286 57.26 -52.47 79.21
C THR A 286 58.59 -52.92 78.62
N VAL A 287 58.84 -52.51 77.38
CA VAL A 287 60.13 -51.86 77.05
C VAL A 287 59.80 -50.49 76.45
N PHE A 288 59.78 -49.49 77.32
CA PHE A 288 59.75 -48.08 76.97
C PHE A 288 60.84 -47.40 77.77
N LEU A 289 61.80 -46.78 77.07
CA LEU A 289 62.52 -45.54 77.39
C LEU A 289 63.50 -45.32 76.21
N VAL A 290 63.10 -44.62 75.15
CA VAL A 290 63.00 -43.15 75.00
C VAL A 290 64.37 -42.49 74.75
N SER A 291 64.51 -42.00 73.52
CA SER A 291 65.14 -40.72 73.16
C SER A 291 64.30 -40.16 72.01
N THR A 292 63.21 -39.43 72.34
CA THR A 292 63.06 -37.97 72.16
C THR A 292 63.11 -37.50 70.69
N VAL A 293 61.95 -37.57 70.04
CA VAL A 293 61.57 -36.74 68.90
C VAL A 293 60.96 -35.45 69.43
N PRO A 294 61.46 -34.25 69.09
CA PRO A 294 60.68 -33.04 69.20
C PRO A 294 59.84 -32.88 67.93
N ALA A 295 58.52 -32.94 68.09
CA ALA A 295 57.59 -32.40 67.11
C ALA A 295 57.66 -30.87 67.19
N ALA A 296 58.13 -30.21 66.13
CA ALA A 296 57.87 -28.80 65.90
C ALA A 296 57.90 -28.49 64.40
N THR A 297 56.76 -27.97 63.92
CA THR A 297 56.60 -27.04 62.80
C THR A 297 56.94 -27.52 61.39
N PHE A 298 55.92 -28.03 60.68
CA PHE A 298 55.81 -27.83 59.24
C PHE A 298 55.35 -26.38 58.95
N PRO A 299 56.07 -25.60 58.14
CA PRO A 299 55.55 -24.35 57.60
C PRO A 299 54.61 -24.68 56.43
N ILE A 300 53.32 -24.40 56.61
CA ILE A 300 52.37 -24.30 55.51
C ILE A 300 52.78 -23.07 54.70
N ARG A 301 53.30 -23.31 53.49
CA ARG A 301 53.53 -22.28 52.49
C ARG A 301 52.18 -21.95 51.86
N SER A 302 51.84 -20.68 51.95
CA SER A 302 50.73 -19.94 51.38
C SER A 302 50.17 -20.48 50.06
N TYR A 303 48.87 -20.78 50.03
CA TYR A 303 48.00 -20.49 48.89
C TYR A 303 46.65 -19.99 49.43
N LEU A 304 46.55 -18.67 49.56
CA LEU A 304 45.29 -17.94 49.49
C LEU A 304 45.10 -17.61 48.01
N ILE A 305 43.93 -17.94 47.45
CA ILE A 305 43.08 -17.09 46.58
C ILE A 305 42.14 -17.97 45.72
N TRP A 306 40.85 -17.64 45.85
CA TRP A 306 39.70 -17.89 44.96
C TRP A 306 38.81 -19.13 45.10
N LEU A 307 37.77 -18.93 45.92
CA LEU A 307 36.36 -18.79 45.52
C LEU A 307 35.62 -19.96 44.82
N ALA A 308 34.53 -20.33 45.52
CA ALA A 308 33.20 -20.67 45.04
C ALA A 308 33.03 -22.05 44.36
N SER A 309 32.50 -23.04 45.09
CA SER A 309 31.08 -23.26 45.43
C SER A 309 30.35 -24.06 44.36
N ALA A 310 30.17 -25.35 44.59
CA ALA A 310 29.02 -26.11 44.10
C ALA A 310 28.82 -27.39 44.92
N CYS A 311 27.55 -27.65 45.22
CA CYS A 311 26.96 -28.92 45.68
C CYS A 311 27.23 -29.35 47.13
N CYS A 312 26.26 -29.10 48.02
CA CYS A 312 25.18 -30.07 48.25
C CYS A 312 24.23 -29.58 49.37
N LYS A 313 22.94 -29.37 49.07
CA LYS A 313 21.83 -29.89 49.88
C LYS A 313 20.46 -29.57 49.29
N VAL A 314 19.73 -30.65 49.08
CA VAL A 314 18.28 -30.75 48.91
C VAL A 314 17.58 -30.09 50.10
N CYS A 315 16.59 -29.23 49.83
CA CYS A 315 15.46 -28.99 50.72
C CYS A 315 14.23 -28.56 49.91
N VAL A 316 13.15 -29.32 50.08
CA VAL A 316 11.79 -29.12 49.56
C VAL A 316 11.03 -28.25 50.58
N LEU A 317 10.28 -27.22 50.15
CA LEU A 317 8.93 -26.83 50.65
C LEU A 317 8.45 -25.45 50.14
N VAL A 318 7.41 -25.49 49.29
CA VAL A 318 6.10 -24.78 49.34
C VAL A 318 6.01 -23.27 49.68
N PHE A 319 5.54 -22.52 48.68
CA PHE A 319 4.59 -21.37 48.62
C PHE A 319 4.20 -20.56 49.88
N ALA A 320 4.37 -19.22 49.79
CA ALA A 320 3.44 -18.12 50.14
C ALA A 320 4.06 -16.79 49.64
N GLY A 321 3.49 -16.02 48.71
CA GLY A 321 2.52 -14.91 48.92
C GLY A 321 3.16 -13.72 49.68
N SER A 322 3.23 -12.46 49.24
CA SER A 322 2.38 -11.67 48.32
C SER A 322 2.90 -10.20 48.20
N LYS A 323 2.50 -9.49 47.12
CA LYS A 323 2.41 -8.01 46.94
C LYS A 323 3.75 -7.27 46.68
N ASP A 324 3.95 -6.43 45.65
CA ASP A 324 3.08 -5.52 44.89
C ASP A 324 3.52 -5.35 43.41
N VAL A 325 2.58 -4.90 42.57
CA VAL A 325 2.58 -4.71 41.09
C VAL A 325 1.76 -3.42 40.84
N PRO A 326 1.70 -2.69 39.70
CA PRO A 326 2.58 -2.33 38.53
C PRO A 326 2.70 -0.74 38.41
N PRO A 327 2.92 0.01 37.27
CA PRO A 327 2.80 -0.40 35.86
C PRO A 327 3.57 0.30 34.69
N VAL A 328 3.29 -0.26 33.50
CA VAL A 328 3.28 0.22 32.09
C VAL A 328 4.63 0.64 31.43
N THR A 329 5.01 0.17 30.23
CA THR A 329 4.33 0.30 28.92
C THR A 329 4.94 -0.58 27.80
N SER A 330 4.06 -1.14 26.93
CA SER A 330 4.15 -1.41 25.46
C SER A 330 5.43 -2.06 24.85
N SER A 331 5.39 -3.12 24.03
CA SER A 331 4.60 -3.35 22.79
C SER A 331 4.90 -4.79 22.30
N CYS A 332 3.88 -5.61 22.02
CA CYS A 332 3.38 -5.96 20.67
C CYS A 332 4.45 -6.48 19.68
N THR A 333 4.43 -7.78 19.36
CA THR A 333 4.88 -8.24 18.02
C THR A 333 4.12 -9.50 17.59
N ILE A 334 3.48 -9.33 16.44
CA ILE A 334 2.78 -10.31 15.62
C ILE A 334 3.83 -11.01 14.73
N VAL A 335 3.68 -12.34 14.61
CA VAL A 335 3.87 -13.30 13.49
C VAL A 335 4.76 -12.90 12.29
N PRO A 336 5.42 -13.89 11.65
CA PRO A 336 5.16 -14.03 10.22
C PRO A 336 4.85 -15.47 9.77
N PHE A 337 3.91 -15.53 8.83
CA PHE A 337 3.80 -16.54 7.78
C PHE A 337 4.70 -16.09 6.62
#